data_AF-A0A6I0SFR4-F1
#
_entry.id   AF-A0A6I0SFR4-F1
#
_cell.length_a   1.000
_cell.length_b   1.000
_cell.length_c   1.000
_cell.angle_alpha   90.00
_cell.angle_beta   90.00
_cell.angle_gamma   90.00
#
_symmetry.space_group_name_H-M   'P 1'
#
loop_
_entity.id
_entity.type
_entity.pdbx_description
1 polymer ?
#
loop_
_entity_poly.entity_id
_entity_poly.type
_entity_poly.pdbx_seq_one_letter_code
_entity_poly.pdbx_strand_id
1 'polypeptide(L)'
;MNAKIIASLAFTSMFSLSTLLSPAHAEEQEKALNFGIISTESQQNLKPQWTTFLQDMEKKLGVKGNAFFAPEYAGIIQGMRFNKVDIAWYGNLSAMEAVDRANGQVFAQTVAADGSPGYWSVLIVNKDSPLNN
;
A
#
# COMPACT_ATOMS: atom_id res chain seq x y z
N MET A 1 -26.90 4.47 -60.84
CA MET A 1 -26.82 4.24 -59.38
C MET A 1 -27.95 5.01 -58.72
N ASN A 2 -28.82 4.37 -57.93
CA ASN A 2 -30.13 4.91 -57.54
C ASN A 2 -30.02 5.83 -56.31
N ALA A 3 -30.63 7.02 -56.34
CA ALA A 3 -30.46 8.09 -55.33
C ALA A 3 -30.83 7.65 -53.89
N LYS A 4 -31.69 6.63 -53.76
CA LYS A 4 -32.07 6.03 -52.47
C LYS A 4 -30.91 5.32 -51.75
N ILE A 5 -29.90 4.84 -52.49
CA ILE A 5 -28.73 4.13 -51.92
C ILE A 5 -27.72 5.15 -51.35
N ILE A 6 -27.60 6.32 -51.97
CA ILE A 6 -26.67 7.38 -51.53
C ILE A 6 -27.15 8.01 -50.21
N ALA A 7 -28.46 8.21 -50.05
CA ALA A 7 -29.03 8.74 -48.81
C ALA A 7 -28.86 7.79 -47.60
N SER A 8 -28.91 6.47 -47.82
CA SER A 8 -28.75 5.47 -46.76
C SER A 8 -27.31 5.32 -46.27
N LEU A 9 -26.30 5.67 -47.07
CA LEU A 9 -24.90 5.67 -46.60
C LEU A 9 -24.55 6.93 -45.81
N ALA A 10 -25.18 8.07 -46.11
CA ALA A 10 -24.92 9.33 -45.42
C ALA A 10 -25.53 9.37 -44.00
N PHE A 11 -26.65 8.68 -43.78
CA PHE A 11 -27.29 8.64 -42.45
C PHE A 11 -26.51 7.74 -41.47
N THR A 12 -25.90 6.67 -41.96
CA THR A 12 -25.13 5.72 -41.14
C THR A 12 -23.75 6.28 -40.76
N SER A 13 -23.17 7.20 -41.54
CA SER A 13 -21.86 7.80 -41.22
C SER A 13 -21.93 8.92 -40.19
N MET A 14 -23.06 9.64 -40.07
CA MET A 14 -23.23 10.70 -39.07
C MET A 14 -23.42 10.17 -37.65
N PHE A 15 -23.89 8.92 -37.48
CA PHE A 15 -24.01 8.30 -36.16
C PHE A 15 -22.69 7.70 -35.66
N SER A 16 -21.71 7.50 -36.55
CA SER A 16 -20.40 6.92 -36.19
C SER A 16 -19.39 7.95 -35.69
N LEU A 17 -19.65 9.25 -35.91
CA LEU A 17 -18.69 10.33 -35.58
C LEU A 17 -18.94 10.95 -34.20
N SER A 18 -20.14 10.78 -33.63
CA SER A 18 -20.51 11.32 -32.32
C SER A 18 -19.96 10.51 -31.14
N THR A 19 -19.48 9.29 -31.35
CA THR A 19 -18.81 8.48 -30.30
C THR A 19 -17.32 8.79 -30.15
N LEU A 20 -16.73 9.58 -31.05
CA LEU A 20 -15.30 9.94 -31.04
C LEU A 20 -14.99 11.24 -30.28
N LEU A 21 -16.01 11.95 -29.81
CA LEU A 21 -15.88 13.25 -29.14
C LEU A 21 -16.20 13.23 -27.65
N SER A 22 -16.39 12.05 -27.05
CA SER A 22 -16.42 11.94 -25.59
C SER A 22 -15.04 12.36 -25.05
N PRO A 23 -14.93 13.42 -24.25
CA PRO A 23 -13.68 13.69 -23.55
C PRO A 23 -13.38 12.46 -22.72
N ALA A 24 -12.27 11.80 -23.01
CA ALA A 24 -11.72 10.76 -22.15
C ALA A 24 -11.38 11.43 -20.82
N HIS A 25 -12.34 11.49 -19.90
CA HIS A 25 -12.04 11.67 -18.50
C HIS A 25 -11.28 10.39 -18.13
N ALA A 26 -9.95 10.49 -18.09
CA ALA A 26 -9.20 9.61 -17.24
C ALA A 26 -9.82 9.82 -15.86
N GLU A 27 -10.64 8.87 -15.40
CA GLU A 27 -11.00 8.77 -14.01
C GLU A 27 -9.65 8.85 -13.28
N GLU A 28 -9.42 9.95 -12.57
CA GLU A 28 -8.26 10.10 -11.73
C GLU A 28 -8.46 9.06 -10.64
N GLN A 29 -7.96 7.85 -10.94
CA GLN A 29 -8.11 6.69 -10.08
C GLN A 29 -7.57 7.14 -8.73
N GLU A 30 -8.46 7.29 -7.74
CA GLU A 30 -8.09 7.73 -6.40
C GLU A 30 -6.86 6.95 -6.00
N LYS A 31 -5.70 7.62 -5.99
CA LYS A 31 -4.42 6.98 -5.70
C LYS A 31 -4.40 6.67 -4.22
N ALA A 32 -4.95 5.51 -3.88
CA ALA A 32 -4.88 4.99 -2.53
C ALA A 32 -3.42 4.63 -2.23
N LEU A 33 -2.96 5.04 -1.06
CA LEU A 33 -1.64 4.75 -0.54
C LEU A 33 -1.70 3.46 0.28
N ASN A 34 -0.90 2.47 -0.09
CA ASN A 34 -0.81 1.20 0.60
C ASN A 34 0.31 1.25 1.63
N PHE A 35 -0.07 1.21 2.91
CA PHE A 35 0.83 1.25 4.04
C PHE A 35 1.12 -0.17 4.57
N GLY A 36 2.33 -0.66 4.35
CA GLY A 36 2.81 -1.96 4.80
C GLY A 36 3.08 -2.01 6.30
N ILE A 37 2.54 -3.01 6.98
CA ILE A 37 2.73 -3.23 8.42
C ILE A 37 3.31 -4.64 8.62
N ILE A 38 4.53 -4.73 9.14
CA ILE A 38 5.16 -6.03 9.46
C ILE A 38 4.36 -6.79 10.54
N SER A 39 4.35 -8.12 10.43
CA SER A 39 3.59 -9.03 11.30
C SER A 39 4.26 -9.27 12.66
N THR A 40 4.44 -8.22 13.47
CA THR A 40 4.96 -8.36 14.86
C THR A 40 3.98 -9.04 15.80
N GLU A 41 2.69 -8.95 15.51
CA GLU A 41 1.59 -9.57 16.24
C GLU A 41 0.52 -10.08 15.26
N SER A 42 -0.58 -10.63 15.78
CA SER A 42 -1.75 -10.94 14.97
C SER A 42 -2.37 -9.67 14.38
N GLN A 43 -2.98 -9.78 13.19
CA GLN A 43 -3.68 -8.65 12.57
C GLN A 43 -4.80 -8.11 13.46
N GLN A 44 -5.44 -8.98 14.25
CA GLN A 44 -6.47 -8.58 15.20
C GLN A 44 -5.94 -7.59 16.25
N ASN A 45 -4.70 -7.75 16.70
CA ASN A 45 -4.05 -6.85 17.65
C ASN A 45 -3.48 -5.59 16.99
N LEU A 46 -2.95 -5.72 15.77
CA LEU A 46 -2.36 -4.58 15.05
C LEU A 46 -3.41 -3.61 14.51
N LYS A 47 -4.56 -4.12 14.04
CA LYS A 47 -5.56 -3.30 13.35
C LYS A 47 -6.02 -2.10 14.19
N PRO A 48 -6.38 -2.22 15.49
CA PRO A 48 -6.76 -1.06 16.29
C PRO A 48 -5.65 0.00 16.43
N GLN A 49 -4.38 -0.43 16.55
CA GLN A 49 -3.24 0.46 16.71
C GLN A 49 -2.99 1.30 15.45
N TRP A 50 -3.14 0.67 14.28
CA TRP A 50 -2.85 1.32 12.99
C TRP A 50 -4.05 2.03 12.37
N THR A 51 -5.29 1.64 12.70
CA THR A 51 -6.49 2.23 12.07
C THR A 51 -6.56 3.74 12.31
N THR A 52 -6.36 4.21 13.55
CA THR A 52 -6.39 5.65 13.85
C THR A 52 -5.27 6.40 13.13
N PHE A 53 -4.06 5.83 13.09
CA PHE A 53 -2.93 6.43 12.38
C PHE A 53 -3.20 6.59 10.87
N LEU A 54 -3.73 5.55 10.22
CA LEU A 54 -4.04 5.59 8.79
C LEU A 54 -5.18 6.57 8.48
N GLN A 55 -6.20 6.65 9.33
CA GLN A 55 -7.29 7.62 9.19
C GLN A 55 -6.79 9.07 9.28
N ASP A 56 -5.87 9.34 10.20
CA ASP A 56 -5.32 10.69 10.34
C ASP A 56 -4.35 11.03 9.20
N MET A 57 -3.60 10.05 8.69
CA MET A 57 -2.83 10.21 7.46
C MET A 57 -3.72 10.51 6.26
N GLU A 58 -4.84 9.80 6.10
CA GLU A 58 -5.81 10.05 5.02
C GLU A 58 -6.37 11.47 5.08
N LYS A 59 -6.78 11.93 6.26
CA LYS A 59 -7.25 13.32 6.46
C LYS A 59 -6.19 14.37 6.13
N LYS A 60 -4.91 14.08 6.41
CA LYS A 60 -3.81 15.04 6.22
C LYS A 60 -3.30 15.08 4.79
N LEU A 61 -3.26 13.94 4.11
CA LEU A 61 -2.73 13.81 2.76
C LEU A 61 -3.82 13.94 1.67
N GLY A 62 -5.09 13.78 2.04
CA GLY A 62 -6.20 13.79 1.08
C GLY A 62 -6.22 12.57 0.16
N VAL A 63 -5.53 11.49 0.53
CA VAL A 63 -5.49 10.22 -0.20
C VAL A 63 -5.85 9.07 0.73
N LYS A 64 -6.60 8.10 0.21
CA LYS A 64 -7.05 6.95 1.00
C LYS A 64 -5.86 6.13 1.51
N GLY A 65 -5.82 5.84 2.82
CA GLY A 65 -4.80 5.00 3.43
C GLY A 65 -5.26 3.55 3.57
N ASN A 66 -4.68 2.63 2.80
CA ASN A 66 -4.97 1.19 2.92
C ASN A 66 -3.91 0.50 3.79
N ALA A 67 -4.34 -0.26 4.79
CA ALA A 67 -3.44 -1.15 5.53
C ALA A 67 -3.10 -2.37 4.67
N PHE A 68 -1.80 -2.62 4.44
CA PHE A 68 -1.30 -3.81 3.78
C PHE A 68 -0.64 -4.74 4.80
N PHE A 69 -1.22 -5.91 5.01
CA PHE A 69 -0.70 -6.94 5.90
C PHE A 69 -0.24 -8.16 5.10
N ALA A 70 0.83 -8.80 5.57
CA ALA A 70 1.28 -10.09 5.11
C ALA A 70 1.51 -11.03 6.31
N PRO A 71 1.44 -12.36 6.12
CA PRO A 71 1.76 -13.32 7.19
C PRO A 71 3.20 -13.18 7.71
N GLU A 72 4.13 -12.82 6.83
CA GLU A 72 5.56 -12.70 7.11
C GLU A 72 6.15 -11.41 6.52
N TYR A 73 7.33 -10.99 7.02
CA TYR A 73 7.92 -9.70 6.66
C TYR A 73 8.33 -9.65 5.19
N ALA A 74 8.75 -10.80 4.63
CA ALA A 74 9.09 -10.93 3.22
C ALA A 74 7.92 -10.55 2.30
N GLY A 75 6.67 -10.80 2.72
CA GLY A 75 5.49 -10.39 1.97
C GLY A 75 5.34 -8.88 1.83
N ILE A 76 5.73 -8.12 2.86
CA ILE A 76 5.75 -6.64 2.78
C ILE A 76 6.87 -6.17 1.85
N ILE A 77 8.06 -6.79 1.91
CA ILE A 77 9.20 -6.48 1.04
C ILE A 77 8.85 -6.76 -0.44
N GLN A 78 8.26 -7.92 -0.75
CA GLN A 78 7.82 -8.22 -2.11
C GLN A 78 6.67 -7.30 -2.54
N GLY A 79 5.76 -6.96 -1.62
CA GLY A 79 4.72 -5.96 -1.87
C GLY A 79 5.32 -4.64 -2.34
N MET A 80 6.36 -4.14 -1.66
CA MET A 80 7.07 -2.92 -2.07
C MET A 80 7.77 -3.12 -3.43
N ARG A 81 8.46 -4.24 -3.62
CA ARG A 81 9.18 -4.57 -4.88
C ARG A 81 8.27 -4.56 -6.11
N PHE A 82 7.01 -4.96 -5.95
CA PHE A 82 6.02 -5.03 -7.03
C PHE A 82 5.00 -3.87 -7.02
N ASN A 83 5.34 -2.75 -6.37
CA ASN A 83 4.50 -1.54 -6.29
C ASN A 83 3.09 -1.80 -5.74
N LYS A 84 2.98 -2.69 -4.76
CA LYS A 84 1.75 -2.97 -3.98
C LYS A 84 1.80 -2.36 -2.59
N VAL A 85 2.96 -1.90 -2.15
CA VAL A 85 3.19 -1.18 -0.90
C VAL A 85 3.98 0.08 -1.23
N ASP A 86 3.46 1.23 -0.82
CA ASP A 86 4.03 2.55 -1.13
C ASP A 86 4.90 3.06 0.02
N ILE A 87 4.46 2.85 1.25
CA ILE A 87 5.18 3.17 2.49
C ILE A 87 5.06 1.95 3.41
N ALA A 88 6.07 1.66 4.22
CA ALA A 88 5.96 0.58 5.20
C ALA A 88 6.67 0.91 6.51
N TRP A 89 6.13 0.35 7.60
CA TRP A 89 6.83 0.25 8.88
C TRP A 89 7.61 -1.07 8.92
N TYR A 90 8.93 -0.98 9.02
CA TYR A 90 9.87 -2.11 9.05
C TYR A 90 10.71 -2.11 10.33
N GLY A 91 11.24 -3.29 10.67
CA GLY A 91 12.43 -3.40 11.51
C GLY A 91 13.70 -3.21 10.67
N ASN A 92 14.84 -2.93 11.30
CA ASN A 92 16.06 -2.55 10.57
C ASN A 92 16.52 -3.60 9.54
N LEU A 93 16.44 -4.89 9.85
CA LEU A 93 16.84 -5.95 8.91
C LEU A 93 15.95 -5.98 7.67
N SER A 94 14.63 -5.94 7.82
CA SER A 94 13.71 -5.93 6.67
C SER A 94 13.75 -4.61 5.90
N ALA A 95 14.07 -3.49 6.57
CA ALA A 95 14.33 -2.22 5.90
C ALA A 95 15.58 -2.28 5.02
N MET A 96 16.68 -2.87 5.52
CA MET A 96 17.90 -3.10 4.73
C MET A 96 17.58 -3.91 3.47
N GLU A 97 16.82 -5.00 3.60
CA GLU A 97 16.41 -5.81 2.44
C GLU A 97 15.51 -5.05 1.48
N ALA A 98 14.60 -4.21 1.98
CA ALA A 98 13.74 -3.38 1.14
C ALA A 98 14.53 -2.32 0.36
N VAL A 99 15.55 -1.72 0.98
CA VAL A 99 16.48 -0.80 0.30
C VAL A 99 17.23 -1.52 -0.81
N ASP A 100 17.85 -2.66 -0.48
CA ASP A 100 18.71 -3.40 -1.41
C ASP A 100 17.93 -4.05 -2.57
N ARG A 101 16.67 -4.46 -2.34
CA ARG A 101 15.95 -5.37 -3.25
C ARG A 101 14.55 -4.92 -3.66
N ALA A 102 14.00 -3.89 -3.02
CA ALA A 102 12.62 -3.44 -3.24
C ALA A 102 12.50 -1.93 -3.51
N ASN A 103 13.60 -1.24 -3.82
CA ASN A 103 13.62 0.19 -4.11
C ASN A 103 13.12 1.07 -2.94
N GLY A 104 13.31 0.58 -1.71
CA GLY A 104 12.95 1.31 -0.50
C GLY A 104 13.98 2.39 -0.13
N GLN A 105 13.52 3.40 0.61
CA GLN A 105 14.38 4.41 1.23
C GLN A 105 13.86 4.74 2.63
N VAL A 106 14.75 4.71 3.63
CA VAL A 106 14.41 5.10 5.00
C VAL A 106 14.34 6.64 5.08
N PHE A 107 13.24 7.17 5.61
CA PHE A 107 13.04 8.61 5.79
C PHE A 107 12.60 9.03 7.20
N ALA A 108 12.22 8.07 8.06
CA ALA A 108 11.77 8.30 9.42
C ALA A 108 12.17 7.14 10.35
N GLN A 109 12.26 7.42 11.64
CA GLN A 109 12.55 6.44 12.69
C GLN A 109 11.51 6.56 13.80
N THR A 110 10.99 5.42 14.27
CA THR A 110 10.12 5.38 15.45
C THR A 110 10.95 5.64 16.71
N VAL A 111 10.43 6.46 17.63
CA VAL A 111 11.04 6.74 18.94
C VAL A 111 10.17 6.13 20.03
N ALA A 112 10.80 5.46 20.99
CA ALA A 112 10.08 4.82 22.10
C ALA A 112 9.42 5.88 22.99
N ALA A 113 8.17 5.63 23.39
CA ALA A 113 7.38 6.58 24.18
C ALA A 113 7.90 6.76 25.62
N ASP A 114 8.64 5.77 26.14
CA ASP A 114 9.27 5.78 27.46
C ASP A 114 10.63 6.50 27.49
N GLY A 115 11.11 7.01 26.35
CA GLY A 115 12.40 7.66 26.21
C GLY A 115 13.58 6.71 26.02
N SER A 116 13.35 5.40 25.89
CA SER A 116 14.40 4.43 25.57
C SER A 116 15.08 4.75 24.22
N PRO A 117 16.40 4.55 24.09
CA PRO A 117 17.14 4.89 22.87
C PRO A 117 16.94 3.87 21.72
N GLY A 118 16.12 2.85 21.92
CA GLY A 118 15.92 1.74 21.00
C GLY A 118 15.20 0.58 21.70
N TYR A 119 15.43 -0.64 21.20
CA TYR A 119 14.92 -1.88 21.79
C TYR A 119 16.02 -2.93 21.87
N TRP A 120 15.81 -3.97 22.68
CA TRP A 120 16.74 -5.08 22.85
C TRP A 120 16.11 -6.41 22.43
N SER A 121 16.92 -7.28 21.82
CA SER A 121 16.54 -8.67 21.57
C SER A 121 16.69 -9.48 22.85
N VAL A 122 15.79 -10.45 23.07
CA VAL A 122 15.80 -11.31 24.26
C VAL A 122 15.60 -12.77 23.87
N LEU A 123 16.16 -13.67 24.68
CA LEU A 123 15.77 -15.07 24.71
C LEU A 123 14.85 -15.27 25.93
N ILE A 124 13.71 -15.91 25.72
CA ILE A 124 12.73 -16.18 26.78
C ILE A 124 12.61 -17.68 26.99
N VAL A 125 12.52 -18.08 28.26
CA VAL A 125 12.25 -19.46 28.68
C VAL A 125 10.94 -19.51 29.46
N ASN A 126 10.33 -20.69 29.55
CA ASN A 126 9.20 -20.87 30.44
C ASN A 126 9.64 -20.57 31.88
N LYS A 127 8.77 -19.94 32.69
CA LYS A 127 9.07 -19.57 34.08
C LYS A 127 9.52 -20.76 34.96
N ASP A 128 9.08 -21.97 34.62
CA ASP A 128 9.37 -23.21 35.36
C ASP A 128 10.62 -23.93 34.77
N SER A 129 11.30 -23.33 33.78
CA SER A 129 12.53 -23.85 33.20
C SER A 129 13.71 -23.69 34.17
N PRO A 130 14.61 -24.68 34.28
CA PRO A 130 15.82 -24.56 35.10
C PRO A 130 16.94 -23.74 34.46
N LEU A 131 16.75 -23.21 33.24
CA LEU A 131 17.76 -22.45 32.50
C LEU A 131 17.86 -21.01 32.99
N ASN A 132 18.98 -20.63 33.62
CA ASN A 132 19.14 -19.35 34.32
C ASN A 132 20.36 -18.52 33.90
N ASN A 133 20.95 -18.81 32.72
CA ASN A 133 22.26 -18.35 32.22
C ASN A 133 23.47 -18.98 32.90
#